data_AF-A0A7C6JR95-F1
#
_entry.id   AF-A0A7C6JR95-F1
#
_cell.length_a   1.000
_cell.length_b   1.000
_cell.length_c   1.000
_cell.angle_alpha   90.00
_cell.angle_beta   90.00
_cell.angle_gamma   90.00
#
_symmetry.space_group_name_H-M   'P 1'
#
loop_
_entity.id
_entity.type
_entity.pdbx_description
1 polymer ?
#
loop_
_entity_poly.entity_id
_entity_poly.type
_entity_poly.pdbx_seq_one_letter_code
_entity_poly.pdbx_strand_id
1 'polypeptide(L)'
;MLISDKIGKPKSLGLKSDGVRRVAFSVASVLLAVAIGGILLKLFGLSAWDGLHGLVVGSFGSLAAIDTTLFMATPIISTGLAVAIAQQAGLFNVGAEGQLYFGAFAANYSRKIA
;
A
#
# COMPACT_ATOMS: atom_id res chain seq x y z
N MET A 1 -19.03 13.80 20.18
CA MET A 1 -19.78 12.72 19.48
C MET A 1 -18.84 12.11 18.47
N LEU A 2 -18.29 10.94 18.77
CA LEU A 2 -17.28 10.31 17.91
C LEU A 2 -17.97 9.84 16.61
N ILE A 3 -17.31 10.05 15.47
CA ILE A 3 -17.78 9.60 14.14
C ILE A 3 -18.12 8.09 14.14
N SER A 4 -17.53 7.32 15.06
CA SER A 4 -17.80 5.91 15.30
C SER A 4 -19.27 5.59 15.63
N ASP A 5 -20.06 6.51 16.18
CA ASP A 5 -21.46 6.24 16.55
C ASP A 5 -22.41 6.20 15.35
N LYS A 6 -22.00 6.77 14.19
CA LYS A 6 -22.83 6.82 12.98
C LYS A 6 -22.53 5.72 11.96
N ILE A 7 -21.42 4.99 12.14
CA ILE A 7 -21.04 3.90 11.23
C ILE A 7 -21.63 2.60 11.78
N GLY A 8 -22.72 2.15 11.17
CA GLY A 8 -23.32 0.85 11.46
C GLY A 8 -22.26 -0.26 11.42
N LYS A 9 -22.26 -1.16 12.41
CA LYS A 9 -21.28 -2.25 12.50
C LYS A 9 -21.20 -2.97 11.15
N PRO A 10 -20.00 -3.13 10.56
CA PRO A 10 -19.86 -3.80 9.28
C PRO A 10 -20.48 -5.18 9.36
N LYS A 11 -21.34 -5.52 8.39
CA LYS A 11 -22.03 -6.81 8.33
C LYS A 11 -20.98 -7.91 8.39
N SER A 12 -21.02 -8.73 9.43
CA SER A 12 -20.02 -9.78 9.61
C SER A 12 -20.12 -10.78 8.47
N LEU A 13 -19.07 -10.85 7.64
CA LEU A 13 -18.81 -12.07 6.87
C LEU A 13 -18.79 -13.20 7.92
N GLY A 14 -19.62 -14.23 7.79
CA GLY A 14 -19.82 -15.33 8.75
C GLY A 14 -18.61 -16.24 8.98
N LEU A 15 -17.41 -15.66 8.98
CA LEU A 15 -16.12 -16.27 9.26
C LEU A 15 -15.96 -16.41 10.78
N LYS A 16 -15.71 -17.63 11.23
CA LYS A 16 -15.64 -18.00 12.65
C LYS A 16 -14.42 -17.44 13.41
N SER A 17 -13.38 -16.95 12.73
CA SER A 17 -12.16 -16.42 13.40
C SER A 17 -11.72 -15.06 12.86
N ASP A 18 -11.34 -14.17 13.77
CA ASP A 18 -10.93 -12.80 13.44
C ASP A 18 -9.67 -12.75 12.58
N GLY A 19 -8.76 -13.71 12.73
CA GLY A 19 -7.55 -13.84 11.90
C GLY A 19 -7.90 -14.18 10.44
N VAL A 20 -8.76 -15.17 10.22
CA VAL A 20 -9.21 -15.54 8.87
C VAL A 20 -9.98 -14.40 8.22
N ARG A 21 -10.79 -13.66 9.00
CA ARG A 21 -11.49 -12.49 8.49
C ARG A 21 -10.53 -11.41 8.00
N ARG A 22 -9.47 -11.09 8.76
CA ARG A 22 -8.46 -10.08 8.37
C ARG A 22 -7.74 -10.48 7.08
N VAL A 23 -7.26 -11.73 7.02
CA VAL A 23 -6.57 -12.25 5.82
C VAL A 23 -7.50 -12.25 4.61
N ALA A 24 -8.75 -12.69 4.78
CA ALA A 24 -9.73 -12.70 3.70
C ALA A 24 -10.00 -11.30 3.14
N PHE A 25 -10.14 -10.29 4.01
CA PHE A 25 -10.27 -8.90 3.57
C PHE A 25 -9.03 -8.41 2.83
N SER A 26 -7.82 -8.66 3.37
CA SER A 26 -6.57 -8.26 2.71
C SER A 26 -6.43 -8.89 1.32
N VAL A 27 -6.69 -10.19 1.18
CA VAL A 27 -6.64 -10.89 -0.11
C VAL A 27 -7.69 -10.32 -1.07
N ALA A 28 -8.93 -10.11 -0.61
CA ALA A 28 -9.99 -9.53 -1.43
C ALA A 28 -9.62 -8.12 -1.93
N SER A 29 -9.03 -7.28 -1.07
CA SER A 29 -8.56 -5.94 -1.46
C SER A 29 -7.47 -5.99 -2.52
N VAL A 30 -6.51 -6.89 -2.39
CA VAL A 30 -5.43 -7.08 -3.40
C VAL A 30 -6.02 -7.52 -4.74
N LEU A 31 -6.92 -8.52 -4.73
CA LEU A 31 -7.57 -8.99 -5.95
C LEU A 31 -8.39 -7.89 -6.63
N LEU A 32 -9.11 -7.07 -5.84
CA LEU A 32 -9.86 -5.93 -6.38
C LEU A 32 -8.94 -4.90 -7.01
N ALA A 33 -7.81 -4.58 -6.38
CA ALA A 33 -6.81 -3.65 -6.93
C ALA A 33 -6.24 -4.16 -8.26
N VAL A 34 -5.91 -5.45 -8.35
CA VAL A 34 -5.44 -6.08 -9.60
C VAL A 34 -6.52 -6.03 -10.68
N ALA A 35 -7.78 -6.32 -10.34
CA ALA A 35 -8.89 -6.26 -11.28
C ALA A 35 -9.10 -4.84 -11.83
N ILE A 36 -9.11 -3.83 -10.97
CA ILE A 36 -9.22 -2.42 -11.37
C ILE A 36 -8.03 -2.02 -12.25
N GLY A 37 -6.80 -2.38 -11.87
CA GLY A 37 -5.61 -2.12 -12.67
C GLY A 37 -5.69 -2.75 -14.06
N GLY A 38 -6.15 -4.00 -14.16
CA GLY A 38 -6.37 -4.68 -15.44
C GLY A 38 -7.42 -4.01 -16.32
N ILE A 39 -8.52 -3.51 -15.72
CA ILE A 39 -9.54 -2.73 -16.43
C ILE A 39 -8.93 -1.44 -16.97
N LEU A 40 -8.15 -0.71 -16.16
CA LEU A 40 -7.49 0.52 -16.59
C LEU A 40 -6.54 0.27 -17.76
N LEU A 41 -5.70 -0.77 -17.70
CA LEU A 41 -4.82 -1.14 -18.81
C LEU A 41 -5.60 -1.39 -20.10
N LYS A 42 -6.72 -2.13 -20.00
CA LYS A 42 -7.59 -2.39 -21.15
C LYS A 42 -8.20 -1.10 -21.72
N LEU A 43 -8.58 -0.15 -20.86
CA LEU A 43 -9.10 1.17 -21.28
C LEU A 43 -8.05 2.01 -22.03
N PHE A 44 -6.77 1.86 -21.68
CA PHE A 44 -5.65 2.49 -22.39
C PHE A 44 -5.20 1.74 -23.65
N GLY A 45 -5.91 0.68 -24.05
CA GLY A 45 -5.52 -0.14 -25.21
C GLY A 45 -4.28 -1.00 -24.97
N LEU A 46 -3.87 -1.17 -23.71
CA LEU A 46 -2.75 -2.02 -23.31
C LEU A 46 -3.25 -3.43 -22.96
N SER A 47 -2.40 -4.42 -23.19
CA SER A 47 -2.65 -5.79 -22.75
C SER A 47 -2.58 -5.86 -21.22
N ALA A 48 -3.72 -6.18 -20.59
CA ALA A 48 -3.80 -6.38 -19.15
C ALA A 48 -2.87 -7.52 -18.68
N TRP A 49 -2.71 -8.55 -19.53
CA TRP A 49 -1.80 -9.66 -19.25
C TRP A 49 -0.35 -9.21 -19.25
N ASP A 50 0.08 -8.43 -20.24
CA ASP A 50 1.47 -7.97 -20.32
C ASP A 50 1.80 -7.00 -19.19
N GLY A 51 0.84 -6.17 -18.77
CA GLY A 51 0.99 -5.31 -17.59
C GLY A 51 1.11 -6.11 -16.30
N LEU A 52 0.26 -7.13 -16.10
CA LEU A 52 0.32 -7.97 -14.90
C LEU A 52 1.60 -8.83 -14.87
N HIS A 53 1.97 -9.41 -16.01
CA HIS A 53 3.23 -10.15 -16.16
C HIS A 53 4.43 -9.23 -15.93
N GLY A 54 4.39 -8.00 -16.47
CA GLY A 54 5.41 -6.98 -16.25
C GLY A 54 5.56 -6.60 -14.78
N LEU A 55 4.47 -6.52 -14.00
CA LEU A 55 4.55 -6.31 -12.56
C LEU A 55 5.29 -7.45 -11.85
N VAL A 56 4.97 -8.71 -12.20
CA VAL A 56 5.61 -9.87 -11.57
C VAL A 56 7.09 -9.96 -11.92
N VAL A 57 7.43 -9.87 -13.21
CA VAL A 57 8.82 -9.93 -13.67
C VAL A 57 9.63 -8.71 -13.21
N GLY A 58 9.02 -7.52 -13.21
CA GLY A 58 9.64 -6.30 -12.73
C GLY A 58 9.91 -6.29 -11.22
N SER A 59 9.14 -7.06 -10.45
CA SER A 59 9.31 -7.14 -8.98
C SER A 59 10.17 -8.33 -8.53
N PHE A 60 10.09 -9.47 -9.23
CA PHE A 60 10.69 -10.74 -8.79
C PHE A 60 11.56 -11.43 -9.85
N GLY A 61 11.64 -10.91 -11.08
CA GLY A 61 12.27 -11.59 -12.21
C GLY A 61 13.80 -11.64 -12.18
N SER A 62 14.44 -10.88 -11.31
CA SER A 62 15.89 -10.92 -11.11
C SER A 62 16.27 -10.47 -9.69
N LEU A 63 17.52 -10.72 -9.30
CA LEU A 63 18.02 -10.23 -8.01
C LEU A 63 17.98 -8.69 -7.93
N ALA A 64 18.25 -7.99 -9.04
CA ALA A 64 18.17 -6.53 -9.12
C ALA A 64 16.72 -6.01 -9.01
N ALA A 65 15.76 -6.76 -9.58
CA ALA A 65 14.33 -6.44 -9.45
C ALA A 65 13.85 -6.56 -7.99
N ILE A 66 14.30 -7.59 -7.29
CA ILE A 66 14.00 -7.79 -5.87
C ILE A 66 14.66 -6.68 -5.03
N ASP A 67 15.92 -6.36 -5.29
CA ASP A 67 16.64 -5.26 -4.63
C ASP A 67 15.89 -3.93 -4.79
N THR A 68 15.51 -3.58 -6.02
CA THR A 68 14.72 -2.38 -6.31
C THR A 68 13.36 -2.41 -5.58
N THR A 69 12.69 -3.56 -5.56
CA THR A 69 11.40 -3.72 -4.87
C THR A 69 11.54 -3.49 -3.37
N LEU A 70 12.54 -4.08 -2.73
CA LEU A 70 12.81 -3.90 -1.30
C LEU A 70 13.24 -2.47 -0.98
N PHE A 71 14.08 -1.88 -1.83
CA PHE A 71 14.51 -0.49 -1.72
C PHE A 71 13.32 0.48 -1.71
N MET A 72 12.37 0.30 -2.63
CA MET A 72 11.15 1.11 -2.71
C MET A 72 10.15 0.80 -1.58
N ALA A 73 10.02 -0.47 -1.17
CA ALA A 73 9.07 -0.89 -0.15
C ALA A 73 9.46 -0.42 1.26
N THR A 74 10.77 -0.39 1.58
CA THR A 74 11.30 -0.01 2.90
C THR A 74 10.73 1.32 3.44
N PRO A 75 10.82 2.45 2.71
CA PRO A 75 10.27 3.71 3.19
C PRO A 75 8.74 3.70 3.30
N ILE A 76 8.03 3.00 2.41
CA ILE A 76 6.57 2.89 2.42
C ILE A 76 6.08 2.12 3.66
N ILE A 77 6.71 0.98 3.96
CA ILE A 77 6.41 0.18 5.16
C ILE A 77 6.68 1.00 6.42
N SER A 78 7.82 1.70 6.48
CA SER A 78 8.18 2.55 7.62
C SER A 78 7.16 3.68 7.82
N THR A 79 6.69 4.29 6.74
CA THR A 79 5.65 5.33 6.76
C THR A 79 4.32 4.77 7.26
N GLY A 80 3.90 3.60 6.75
CA GLY A 80 2.70 2.91 7.20
C GLY A 80 2.74 2.56 8.70
N LEU A 81 3.91 2.11 9.19
CA LEU A 81 4.12 1.83 10.60
C LEU A 81 4.01 3.10 11.46
N ALA A 82 4.63 4.21 11.04
CA ALA A 82 4.56 5.48 11.74
C ALA A 82 3.10 5.99 11.84
N VAL A 83 2.34 5.90 10.74
CA VAL A 83 0.91 6.25 10.71
C VAL A 83 0.10 5.33 11.61
N ALA A 84 0.35 4.02 11.59
CA ALA A 84 -0.37 3.06 12.43
C ALA A 84 -0.15 3.34 13.93
N ILE A 85 1.07 3.72 14.34
CA ILE A 85 1.37 4.11 15.72
C ILE A 85 0.65 5.41 16.08
N ALA A 86 0.68 6.44 15.22
CA ALA A 86 -0.02 7.70 15.46
C ALA A 86 -1.54 7.50 15.59
N GLN A 87 -2.12 6.64 14.75
CA GLN A 87 -3.55 6.36 14.77
C GLN A 87 -3.99 5.64 16.06
N GLN A 88 -3.13 4.80 16.64
CA GLN A 88 -3.36 4.19 17.95
C GLN A 88 -3.34 5.21 19.10
N ALA A 89 -2.57 6.30 18.95
CA ALA A 89 -2.56 7.42 19.89
C ALA A 89 -3.73 8.40 19.69
N GLY A 90 -4.66 8.12 18.76
CA GLY A 90 -5.77 9.02 18.44
C GLY A 90 -5.36 10.24 17.61
N LEU A 91 -4.13 10.28 17.10
CA LEU A 91 -3.63 11.35 16.24
C LEU A 91 -3.95 11.03 14.79
N PHE A 92 -4.66 11.94 14.13
CA PHE A 92 -4.98 11.82 12.71
C PHE A 92 -3.84 12.39 11.86
N ASN A 93 -3.26 11.57 10.97
CA ASN A 93 -2.19 11.97 10.06
C ASN A 93 -2.68 11.98 8.59
N VAL A 94 -2.88 13.17 8.03
CA VAL A 94 -3.27 13.37 6.61
C VAL A 94 -2.04 13.50 5.70
N GLY A 95 -0.91 13.95 6.26
CA GLY A 95 0.26 14.40 5.51
C GLY A 95 1.37 13.35 5.38
N ALA A 96 1.09 12.07 5.61
CA ALA A 96 2.11 11.01 5.61
C ALA A 96 2.90 10.94 4.30
N GLU A 97 2.23 11.12 3.16
CA GLU A 97 2.90 11.21 1.85
C GLU A 97 3.87 12.39 1.78
N GLY A 98 3.46 13.56 2.27
CA GLY A 98 4.31 14.76 2.33
C GLY A 98 5.51 14.58 3.26
N GLN A 99 5.33 13.91 4.40
CA GLN A 99 6.41 13.56 5.33
C GLN A 99 7.44 12.65 4.67
N LEU A 100 6.97 11.64 3.91
CA LEU A 100 7.84 10.76 3.16
C LEU A 100 8.65 11.52 2.10
N TYR A 101 8.01 12.37 1.30
CA TYR A 101 8.69 13.16 0.26
C TYR A 101 9.68 14.18 0.85
N PHE A 102 9.31 14.85 1.94
CA PHE A 102 10.19 15.81 2.60
C PHE A 102 11.42 15.12 3.20
N GLY A 103 11.26 13.93 3.78
CA GLY A 103 12.36 13.10 4.24
C GLY A 103 13.30 12.69 3.11
N ALA A 104 12.74 12.25 1.97
CA ALA A 104 13.52 11.92 0.78
C ALA A 104 14.30 13.13 0.24
N PHE A 105 13.68 14.32 0.21
CA PHE A 105 14.32 15.56 -0.18
C PHE A 105 15.49 15.92 0.74
N ALA A 106 15.29 15.88 2.06
CA ALA A 106 16.33 16.19 3.04
C ALA A 106 17.52 15.22 2.96
N ALA A 107 17.26 13.92 2.75
CA ALA A 107 18.30 12.92 2.55
C ALA A 107 19.10 13.15 1.25
N ASN A 108 18.42 13.48 0.16
CA ASN A 108 19.10 13.79 -1.10
C ASN A 108 19.91 15.09 -1.03
N TYR A 109 19.34 16.12 -0.40
CA TYR A 109 19.98 17.42 -0.23
C TYR A 109 21.25 17.30 0.60
N SER A 110 21.21 16.59 1.74
CA SER A 110 22.40 16.34 2.57
C SER A 110 23.50 15.57 1.83
N ARG A 111 23.13 14.56 1.03
CA ARG A 111 24.09 13.82 0.16
C ARG A 111 24.80 14.71 -0.86
N LYS A 112 24.19 15.82 -1.28
CA LYS A 112 24.76 16.72 -2.29
C LYS A 112 25.87 17.63 -1.73
N ILE A 113 25.92 17.79 -0.40
CA ILE A 113 26.79 18.77 0.28
C ILE A 113 27.93 18.07 1.05
N ALA A 114 27.88 16.73 1.16
CA ALA A 114 28.94 15.88 1.71
C ALA A 114 29.80 15.30 0.58
#